data_AF-A0A381QGE2-F1
#
_entry.id   AF-A0A381QGE2-F1
#
_cell.length_a   1.000
_cell.length_b   1.000
_cell.length_c   1.000
_cell.angle_alpha   90.00
_cell.angle_beta   90.00
_cell.angle_gamma   90.00
#
_symmetry.space_group_name_H-M   'P 1'
#
loop_
_entity.id
_entity.type
_entity.pdbx_description
1 polymer ?
#
loop_
_entity_poly.entity_id
_entity_poly.type
_entity_poly.pdbx_seq_one_letter_code
_entity_poly.pdbx_strand_id
1 'polypeptide(L)'
;MAQRGRPTLQKRQKERARVEKQKDRMARKEAAKERRANAPERPSDADPDIAGIIAGPQPMPDWQAEAFAELEADADADEEQKDLQDA
;
A
#
# COMPACT_ATOMS: atom_id res chain seq x y z
N MET A 1 -24.97 -7.39 51.22
CA MET A 1 -24.26 -7.67 49.95
C MET A 1 -25.22 -7.41 48.81
N ALA A 2 -24.98 -6.39 47.97
CA ALA A 2 -25.94 -6.00 46.93
C ALA A 2 -25.99 -7.04 45.80
N GLN A 3 -27.17 -7.62 45.57
CA GLN A 3 -27.45 -8.50 44.43
C GLN A 3 -27.17 -7.73 43.13
N ARG A 4 -26.08 -8.09 42.44
CA ARG A 4 -25.74 -7.55 41.12
C ARG A 4 -26.87 -7.94 40.14
N GLY A 5 -27.75 -7.00 39.83
CA GLY A 5 -28.95 -7.20 39.02
C GLY A 5 -28.66 -7.76 37.63
N ARG A 6 -29.57 -8.59 37.11
CA ARG A 6 -29.50 -9.19 35.77
C ARG A 6 -29.21 -8.09 34.73
N PRO A 7 -28.24 -8.31 33.81
CA PRO A 7 -27.97 -7.36 32.75
C PRO A 7 -29.26 -7.07 31.96
N THR A 8 -29.50 -5.79 31.70
CA THR A 8 -30.64 -5.34 30.90
C THR A 8 -30.64 -6.05 29.54
N LEU A 9 -31.82 -6.22 28.93
CA LEU A 9 -31.95 -6.91 27.64
C LEU A 9 -31.01 -6.34 26.57
N GLN A 10 -30.83 -5.02 26.56
CA GLN A 10 -29.90 -4.31 25.69
C GLN A 10 -28.42 -4.73 25.90
N LYS A 11 -27.98 -4.93 27.15
CA LYS A 11 -26.61 -5.40 27.43
C LYS A 11 -26.38 -6.81 26.88
N ARG A 12 -27.37 -7.70 27.04
CA ARG A 12 -27.30 -9.06 26.48
C ARG A 12 -27.29 -9.07 24.96
N GLN A 13 -28.10 -8.23 24.31
CA GLN A 13 -28.08 -8.09 22.85
C GLN A 13 -26.72 -7.59 22.35
N LYS A 14 -26.15 -6.56 23.00
CA LYS A 14 -24.83 -6.03 22.64
C LYS A 14 -23.71 -7.04 22.84
N GLU A 15 -23.78 -7.87 23.89
CA GLU A 15 -22.84 -8.95 24.14
C GLU A 15 -22.94 -10.04 23.06
N ARG A 16 -24.16 -10.50 22.73
CA ARG A 16 -24.40 -11.47 21.65
C ARG A 16 -23.85 -10.98 20.32
N ALA A 17 -24.12 -9.73 19.94
CA ALA A 17 -23.61 -9.14 18.70
C ALA A 17 -22.07 -9.07 18.65
N ARG A 18 -21.40 -8.82 19.79
CA ARG A 18 -19.93 -8.87 19.84
C ARG A 18 -19.38 -10.28 19.65
N VAL A 19 -20.00 -11.25 20.31
CA VAL A 19 -19.62 -12.67 20.21
C VAL A 19 -19.83 -13.17 18.78
N GLU A 20 -20.97 -12.86 18.16
CA GLU A 20 -21.27 -13.20 16.76
C GLU A 20 -20.23 -12.59 15.81
N LYS A 21 -19.94 -11.29 15.93
CA LYS A 21 -18.91 -10.64 15.10
C LYS A 21 -17.52 -11.26 15.28
N GLN A 22 -17.16 -11.66 16.49
CA GLN A 22 -15.90 -12.36 16.75
C GLN A 22 -15.88 -13.73 16.09
N LYS A 23 -16.95 -14.52 16.23
CA LYS A 23 -17.11 -15.82 15.57
C LYS A 23 -17.03 -15.69 14.06
N ASP A 24 -17.73 -14.74 13.47
CA ASP A 24 -17.69 -14.49 12.02
C ASP A 24 -16.28 -14.11 11.55
N ARG A 25 -15.57 -13.28 12.32
CA ARG A 25 -14.18 -12.92 12.00
C ARG A 25 -13.27 -14.14 12.05
N MET A 26 -13.44 -15.01 13.04
CA MET A 26 -12.66 -16.25 13.16
C MET A 26 -12.97 -17.22 12.03
N ALA A 27 -14.25 -17.45 11.73
CA ALA A 27 -14.69 -18.27 10.61
C ALA A 27 -14.13 -17.77 9.26
N ARG A 28 -14.11 -16.45 9.03
CA ARG A 28 -13.49 -15.85 7.84
C ARG A 28 -11.98 -16.11 7.76
N LYS A 29 -11.28 -16.08 8.90
CA LYS A 29 -9.84 -16.36 8.96
C LYS A 29 -9.56 -17.84 8.68
N GLU A 30 -10.35 -18.74 9.25
CA GLU A 30 -10.26 -20.18 9.03
C GLU A 30 -10.51 -20.52 7.55
N ALA A 31 -11.61 -20.02 6.98
CA ALA A 31 -11.90 -20.19 5.56
C ALA A 31 -10.80 -19.60 4.65
N ALA A 32 -10.22 -18.44 4.99
CA ALA A 32 -9.10 -17.89 4.24
C ALA A 32 -7.82 -18.73 4.35
N LYS A 33 -7.57 -19.32 5.53
CA LYS A 33 -6.44 -20.24 5.75
C LYS A 33 -6.61 -21.52 4.94
N GLU A 34 -7.80 -22.12 4.96
CA GLU A 34 -8.13 -23.30 4.16
C GLU A 34 -8.01 -23.02 2.66
N ARG A 35 -8.55 -21.90 2.17
CA ARG A 35 -8.39 -21.50 0.76
C ARG A 35 -6.94 -21.34 0.36
N ARG A 36 -6.08 -20.76 1.23
CA ARG A 36 -4.64 -20.62 0.95
C ARG A 36 -3.93 -21.96 0.97
N ALA A 37 -4.29 -22.86 1.88
CA ALA A 37 -3.70 -24.20 1.97
C ALA A 37 -4.08 -25.10 0.79
N ASN A 38 -5.30 -24.93 0.26
CA ASN A 38 -5.79 -25.67 -0.91
C ASN A 38 -5.54 -24.94 -2.23
N ALA A 39 -4.97 -23.74 -2.22
CA ALA A 39 -4.62 -23.03 -3.45
C ALA A 39 -3.47 -23.79 -4.14
N PRO A 40 -3.51 -23.93 -5.47
CA PRO A 40 -2.38 -24.49 -6.20
C PRO A 40 -1.14 -23.62 -5.96
N GLU A 41 0.04 -24.26 -6.00
CA GLU A 41 1.29 -23.53 -6.01
C GLU A 41 1.28 -22.52 -7.15
N ARG A 42 1.66 -21.26 -6.84
CA ARG A 42 1.81 -20.27 -7.89
C ARG A 42 2.88 -20.75 -8.85
N PRO A 43 2.70 -20.56 -10.17
CA PRO A 43 3.75 -20.86 -11.12
C PRO A 43 5.03 -20.13 -10.70
N SER A 44 6.17 -20.79 -10.84
CA SER A 44 7.48 -20.20 -10.53
C SER A 44 7.88 -19.10 -11.52
N ASP A 45 7.20 -19.06 -12.67
CA ASP A 45 7.36 -18.01 -13.66
C ASP A 45 6.80 -16.69 -13.12
N ALA A 46 7.49 -15.59 -13.41
CA ALA A 46 7.06 -14.28 -12.94
C ALA A 46 5.65 -13.97 -13.45
N ASP A 47 4.82 -13.35 -12.60
CA ASP A 47 3.49 -12.89 -13.02
C ASP A 47 3.65 -11.94 -14.22
N PRO A 48 2.98 -12.18 -15.36
CA PRO A 48 3.11 -11.33 -16.55
C PRO A 48 2.86 -9.85 -16.25
N ASP A 49 2.00 -9.55 -15.27
CA ASP A 49 1.69 -8.17 -14.87
C ASP A 49 2.81 -7.52 -14.05
N ILE A 50 3.65 -8.31 -13.39
CA ILE A 50 4.74 -7.84 -12.51
C ILE A 50 6.11 -8.00 -13.19
N ALA A 51 6.19 -8.79 -14.26
CA ALA A 51 7.41 -8.99 -15.02
C ALA A 51 7.98 -7.66 -15.51
N GLY A 52 9.23 -7.37 -15.14
CA GLY A 52 9.93 -6.13 -15.52
C GLY A 52 9.72 -4.94 -14.56
N ILE A 53 8.86 -5.05 -13.55
CA ILE A 53 8.74 -4.03 -12.52
C ILE A 53 9.87 -4.18 -11.49
N ILE A 54 10.75 -3.19 -11.44
CA ILE A 54 11.82 -3.11 -10.45
C ILE A 54 11.28 -2.42 -9.20
N ALA A 55 11.50 -3.02 -8.03
CA ALA A 55 11.14 -2.39 -6.76
C ALA A 55 12.07 -1.19 -6.48
N GLY A 56 11.47 -0.04 -6.17
CA GLY A 56 12.19 1.21 -5.92
C GLY A 56 11.63 2.37 -6.74
N PRO A 57 12.27 3.56 -6.69
CA PRO A 57 11.99 4.64 -7.62
C PRO A 57 12.23 4.15 -9.05
N GLN A 58 11.26 4.38 -9.93
CA GLN A 58 11.45 4.06 -11.35
C GLN A 58 12.50 4.99 -11.95
N PRO A 59 13.40 4.49 -12.81
CA PRO A 59 14.34 5.36 -13.51
C PRO A 59 13.56 6.38 -14.34
N MET A 60 14.11 7.59 -14.45
CA MET A 60 13.52 8.60 -15.32
C MET A 60 13.61 8.11 -16.76
N PRO A 61 12.52 8.24 -17.54
CA PRO A 61 12.55 7.88 -18.95
C PRO A 61 13.40 8.89 -19.75
N ASP A 62 13.95 8.46 -20.88
CA ASP A 62 14.90 9.23 -21.68
C ASP A 62 14.39 10.64 -22.03
N TRP A 63 13.11 10.77 -22.39
CA TRP A 63 12.49 12.06 -22.68
C TRP A 63 12.44 13.02 -21.49
N GLN A 64 12.37 12.53 -20.25
CA GLN A 64 12.49 13.38 -19.06
C GLN A 64 13.94 13.76 -18.82
N ALA A 65 14.86 12.80 -18.96
CA ALA A 65 16.29 13.07 -18.78
C ALA A 65 16.80 14.12 -19.77
N GLU A 66 16.38 14.05 -21.03
CA GLU A 66 16.68 15.05 -22.06
C GLU A 66 16.13 16.43 -21.70
N ALA A 67 14.86 16.50 -21.28
CA ALA A 67 14.25 17.78 -20.88
C ALA A 67 14.93 18.41 -19.66
N PHE A 68 15.36 17.60 -18.69
CA PHE A 68 16.13 18.10 -17.53
C PHE A 68 17.53 18.57 -17.94
N ALA A 69 18.19 17.85 -18.85
CA ALA A 69 19.52 18.23 -19.33
C ALA A 69 19.50 19.53 -20.16
N GLU A 70 18.47 19.74 -20.98
CA GLU A 70 18.27 20.99 -21.72
C GLU A 70 18.02 22.16 -20.77
N LEU A 71 17.16 21.96 -19.76
CA LEU A 71 16.88 22.98 -18.74
C LEU A 71 18.14 23.33 -17.91
N GLU A 72 18.98 22.35 -17.61
CA GLU A 72 20.23 22.55 -16.88
C GLU A 72 21.26 23.31 -17.75
N ALA A 73 21.35 22.99 -19.04
CA ALA A 73 22.21 23.72 -19.98
C ALA A 73 21.77 25.17 -20.19
N ASP A 74 20.47 25.43 -20.28
CA ASP A 74 19.92 26.79 -20.35
C ASP A 74 20.22 27.57 -19.05
N ALA A 75 20.12 26.92 -17.89
CA ALA A 75 20.45 27.53 -16.61
C ALA A 75 21.94 27.89 -16.50
N ASP A 76 22.83 26.99 -16.92
CA ASP A 76 24.27 27.25 -16.95
C ASP A 76 24.62 28.41 -17.90
N ALA A 77 23.98 28.46 -19.08
CA ALA A 77 24.17 29.55 -20.04
C ALA A 77 23.67 30.91 -19.52
N ASP A 78 22.60 30.92 -18.72
CA ASP A 78 22.10 32.13 -18.06
C ASP A 78 23.04 32.60 -16.93
N GLU A 79 23.66 31.68 -16.18
CA GLU A 79 24.66 32.02 -15.16
C GLU A 79 25.95 32.58 -15.77
N GLU A 80 26.47 31.97 -16.84
CA GLU A 80 27.65 32.49 -17.56
C GLU A 80 27.43 33.92 -18.10
N GLN A 81 26.21 34.21 -18.58
CA GLN A 81 25.85 35.55 -19.06
C GLN A 81 25.78 36.59 -17.94
N LYS A 82 25.36 36.20 -16.73
CA LYS A 82 25.37 37.10 -15.55
C LYS A 82 26.80 37.41 -15.13
N ASP A 83 27.67 36.40 -15.06
CA ASP A 83 29.07 36.56 -14.67
C ASP A 83 29.84 37.49 -15.64
N LEU A 84 29.51 37.44 -16.93
CA LEU A 84 30.07 38.34 -17.95
C LEU A 84 29.55 39.79 -17.86
N GLN A 85 28.35 40.01 -17.32
CA GLN A 85 27.77 41.35 -17.14
C GLN A 85 28.27 42.06 -15.87
N ASP A 86 28.68 41.29 -14.87
CA ASP A 86 29.16 41.79 -13.57
C ASP A 86 30.70 41.98 -13.50
N ALA A 87 31.44 41.68 -14.57
CA ALA A 87 32.90 41.86 -14.70
C ALA A 87 33.30 43.15 -15.43
#